data_AF-A0A653BIC9-F1
#
_entry.id   AF-A0A653BIC9-F1
#
_cell.length_a   1.000
_cell.length_b   1.000
_cell.length_c   1.000
_cell.angle_alpha   90.00
_cell.angle_beta   90.00
_cell.angle_gamma   90.00
#
_symmetry.space_group_name_H-M   'P 1'
#
loop_
_entity.id
_entity.type
_entity.pdbx_description
1 polymer ?
#
loop_
_entity_poly.entity_id
_entity_poly.type
_entity_poly.pdbx_seq_one_letter_code
_entity_poly.pdbx_strand_id
1 'polypeptide(L)' 'MMKVFVLLAALFVGGQAVSFFELVQEQWGSFKVTHKKQYESELEERFRMKIFMENAHKIAKHNKLYALGLVSYKL' A
#
# COMPACT_ATOMS: atom_id res chain seq x y z
N MET A 1 -20.41 32.69 11.74
CA MET A 1 -20.60 31.25 12.02
C MET A 1 -20.30 30.37 10.80
N MET A 2 -20.95 30.52 9.65
CA MET A 2 -20.76 29.64 8.47
C MET A 2 -19.31 29.51 7.97
N LYS A 3 -18.53 30.61 7.96
CA LYS A 3 -17.11 30.59 7.57
C LYS A 3 -16.21 29.77 8.51
N VAL A 4 -16.57 29.72 9.81
CA VAL A 4 -15.84 28.92 10.82
C VAL A 4 -16.15 27.44 10.63
N PHE A 5 -17.39 27.08 10.30
CA PHE A 5 -17.77 25.71 9.95
C PHE A 5 -17.06 25.23 8.68
N VAL A 6 -16.95 26.09 7.66
CA VAL A 6 -16.21 25.77 6.42
C VAL A 6 -14.72 25.57 6.70
N LEU A 7 -14.11 26.40 7.54
CA LEU A 7 -12.71 26.25 7.95
C LEU A 7 -12.46 24.98 8.77
N LEU A 8 -13.36 24.64 9.71
CA LEU A 8 -13.28 23.42 10.50
C LEU A 8 -13.46 22.16 9.63
N ALA A 9 -14.37 22.19 8.66
CA ALA A 9 -14.54 21.10 7.70
C ALA A 9 -13.30 20.90 6.82
N ALA A 10 -12.68 21.99 6.35
CA ALA A 10 -11.45 21.93 5.56
C ALA A 10 -10.26 21.36 6.35
N LEU A 11 -10.13 21.71 7.64
CA LEU A 11 -9.10 21.16 8.53
C LEU A 11 -9.33 19.68 8.85
N PHE A 12 -10.60 19.25 8.96
CA PHE A 12 -10.95 17.85 9.22
C PHE A 12 -10.62 16.92 8.04
N VAL A 13 -10.80 17.40 6.80
CA VAL A 13 -10.43 16.65 5.58
C VAL A 13 -8.91 16.51 5.43
N GLY A 14 -8.14 17.51 5.87
CA GLY A 14 -6.67 17.50 5.78
C GLY A 14 -5.96 16.52 6.73
N GLY A 15 -6.67 15.96 7.73
CA GLY A 15 -6.08 15.08 8.76
C GLY A 15 -6.00 13.60 8.40
N GLN A 16 -6.52 13.18 7.25
CA GLN A 16 -6.56 11.77 6.85
C GLN A 16 -5.25 11.35 6.16
N ALA A 17 -4.14 11.42 6.88
CA ALA A 17 -2.86 10.89 6.40
C ALA A 17 -2.71 9.43 6.89
N VAL A 18 -2.90 8.47 6.00
CA VAL A 18 -2.53 7.07 6.28
C VAL A 18 -1.01 6.98 6.28
N SER A 19 -0.44 6.39 7.34
CA SER A 19 1.00 6.19 7.39
C SER A 19 1.44 5.14 6.37
N PHE A 20 2.68 5.25 5.87
CA PHE A 20 3.24 4.24 4.98
C PHE A 20 3.18 2.83 5.60
N PHE A 21 3.39 2.73 6.91
CA PHE A 21 3.34 1.47 7.62
C PHE A 21 1.93 0.85 7.62
N GLU A 22 0.90 1.64 7.90
CA GLU A 22 -0.50 1.17 7.84
C GLU A 22 -0.88 0.70 6.45
N LEU A 23 -0.49 1.45 5.40
CA LEU A 23 -0.74 1.05 4.02
C LEU A 23 -0.08 -0.30 3.69
N VAL A 24 1.18 -0.50 4.11
CA VAL A 24 1.89 -1.77 3.91
C VAL A 24 1.19 -2.91 4.65
N GLN A 25 0.76 -2.68 5.89
CA GLN A 25 0.04 -3.69 6.66
C GLN A 25 -1.30 -4.06 6.02
N GLU A 26 -2.06 -3.09 5.52
CA GLU A 26 -3.34 -3.32 4.83
C GLU A 26 -3.14 -4.14 3.54
N GLN A 27 -2.16 -3.75 2.73
CA GLN A 27 -1.83 -4.46 1.48
C GLN A 27 -1.35 -5.88 1.75
N TRP A 28 -0.50 -6.07 2.76
CA TRP A 28 -0.02 -7.37 3.19
C TRP A 28 -1.16 -8.26 3.71
N GLY A 29 -2.03 -7.71 4.55
CA GLY A 29 -3.24 -8.40 5.04
C GLY A 29 -4.15 -8.85 3.89
N SER A 30 -4.44 -7.94 2.96
CA SER A 30 -5.24 -8.22 1.76
C SER A 30 -4.62 -9.31 0.89
N PHE A 31 -3.30 -9.27 0.67
CA PHE A 31 -2.57 -10.31 -0.05
C PHE A 31 -2.72 -11.67 0.63
N LYS A 32 -2.53 -11.74 1.95
CA LYS A 32 -2.65 -13.00 2.69
C LYS A 32 -4.05 -13.58 2.60
N VAL A 33 -5.09 -12.77 2.76
CA VAL A 33 -6.50 -13.20 2.63
C VAL A 33 -6.78 -13.71 1.22
N THR A 34 -6.42 -12.92 0.20
CA THR A 34 -6.68 -13.24 -1.20
C THR A 34 -6.02 -14.56 -1.64
N HIS A 35 -4.79 -14.79 -1.18
CA HIS A 35 -4.00 -15.97 -1.56
C HIS A 35 -3.98 -17.06 -0.48
N LYS A 36 -4.85 -16.96 0.53
CA LYS A 36 -4.99 -17.91 1.66
C LYS A 36 -3.63 -18.25 2.30
N LYS A 37 -2.81 -17.23 2.55
CA LYS A 37 -1.50 -17.38 3.17
C LYS A 37 -1.62 -17.39 4.69
N GLN A 38 -0.96 -18.35 5.28
CA GLN A 38 -0.74 -18.48 6.72
C GLN A 38 0.71 -18.91 6.91
N TYR A 39 1.41 -18.26 7.85
CA TYR A 39 2.80 -18.54 8.15
C TYR A 39 2.90 -18.99 9.61
N GLU A 40 3.77 -19.96 9.88
CA GLU A 40 3.74 -20.71 11.15
C GLU A 40 4.35 -19.94 12.32
N SER A 41 5.22 -18.97 12.02
CA SER A 41 5.92 -18.18 13.01
C SER A 41 5.95 -16.70 12.64
N GLU A 42 6.09 -15.84 13.65
CA GLU A 42 6.27 -14.41 13.40
C GLU A 42 7.56 -14.11 12.63
N LEU A 43 8.60 -14.93 12.79
CA LEU A 43 9.84 -14.77 12.04
C LEU A 43 9.59 -15.02 10.55
N GLU A 44 8.88 -16.09 10.21
CA GLU A 44 8.49 -16.36 8.83
C GLU A 44 7.56 -15.26 8.30
N GLU A 45 6.56 -14.85 9.07
CA GLU A 45 5.63 -13.77 8.73
C GLU A 45 6.39 -12.49 8.34
N ARG A 46 7.35 -12.05 9.16
CA ARG A 46 8.17 -10.87 8.87
C ARG A 46 9.04 -11.06 7.64
N PHE A 47 9.64 -12.23 7.46
CA PHE A 47 10.46 -12.55 6.30
C PHE A 47 9.64 -12.53 4.99
N ARG A 48 8.44 -13.10 5.01
CA ARG A 48 7.53 -13.15 3.87
C ARG A 48 6.95 -11.79 3.55
N MET A 49 6.64 -10.98 4.56
CA MET A 49 6.23 -9.59 4.39
C MET A 49 7.34 -8.78 3.71
N LYS A 50 8.62 -8.98 4.10
CA LYS A 50 9.76 -8.34 3.42
C LYS A 50 9.81 -8.70 1.93
N ILE A 51 9.69 -9.99 1.60
CA ILE A 51 9.67 -10.46 0.20
C ILE A 51 8.51 -9.83 -0.57
N PHE A 52 7.32 -9.78 0.03
CA PHE A 52 6.15 -9.14 -0.57
C PHE A 52 6.41 -7.67 -0.91
N MET A 53 6.97 -6.92 0.02
CA MET A 53 7.29 -5.50 -0.19
C MET A 53 8.33 -5.31 -1.32
N GLU A 54 9.37 -6.13 -1.35
CA GLU A 54 10.38 -6.10 -2.41
C GLU A 54 9.76 -6.39 -3.79
N ASN A 55 8.85 -7.35 -3.86
CA ASN A 55 8.15 -7.68 -5.10
C ASN A 55 7.18 -6.57 -5.52
N ALA A 56 6.40 -6.01 -4.59
CA ALA A 56 5.53 -4.87 -4.87
C ALA A 56 6.31 -3.68 -5.43
N HIS A 57 7.49 -3.39 -4.87
CA HIS A 57 8.36 -2.34 -5.39
C HIS A 57 8.87 -2.64 -6.81
N LYS A 58 9.30 -3.88 -7.08
CA LYS A 58 9.73 -4.30 -8.42
C LYS A 58 8.61 -4.17 -9.45
N ILE A 59 7.41 -4.62 -9.11
CA ILE A 59 6.21 -4.53 -9.94
C ILE A 59 5.89 -3.06 -10.23
N ALA A 60 5.88 -2.20 -9.22
CA ALA A 60 5.61 -0.76 -9.40
C ALA A 60 6.62 -0.11 -10.35
N LYS A 61 7.92 -0.44 -10.20
CA LYS A 61 8.97 0.08 -11.09
C LYS A 61 8.77 -0.40 -12.54
N HIS A 62 8.48 -1.68 -12.74
CA HIS A 62 8.22 -2.23 -14.07
C HIS A 62 6.97 -1.61 -14.71
N ASN A 63 5.88 -1.50 -13.95
CA ASN A 63 4.61 -0.95 -14.42
C ASN A 63 4.71 0.55 -14.74
N LYS A 64 5.64 1.28 -14.08
CA LYS A 64 6.01 2.64 -14.49
C LYS A 64 6.67 2.65 -15.88
N LEU A 65 7.59 1.72 -16.16
CA LEU A 65 8.19 1.61 -17.50
C LEU A 65 7.15 1.19 -18.55
N TYR A 66 6.23 0.30 -18.19
CA TYR A 66 5.13 -0.12 -19.05
C TYR A 66 4.23 1.05 -19.42
N ALA A 67 3.86 1.88 -18.45
CA ALA A 67 3.05 3.08 -18.69
C ALA A 67 3.74 4.11 -19.60
N LEU A 68 5.08 4.09 -19.67
CA LEU A 68 5.88 4.90 -20.59
C LEU A 68 6.07 4.24 -21.97
N GLY A 69 5.54 3.05 -22.19
CA GLY A 69 5.73 2.28 -23.42
C GLY A 69 7.14 1.69 -23.60
N LEU A 70 7.95 1.66 -22.54
CA LEU A 70 9.35 1.19 -22.59
C LEU A 70 9.48 -0.34 -22.42
N VAL A 71 8.42 -1.00 -21.97
CA VAL A 71 8.31 -2.46 -21.89
C VAL A 71 6.94 -2.89 -22.40
N SER A 72 6.84 -4.10 -22.92
CA SER A 72 5.67 -4.57 -23.67
C SER A 72 4.55 -5.18 -22.81
N TYR A 73 4.77 -5.40 -21.52
CA TYR A 73 3.79 -6.03 -20.64
C TYR A 73 3.76 -5.39 -19.25
N LYS A 74 2.69 -5.70 -18.53
CA LYS A 74 2.45 -5.26 -17.16
C LYS A 74 2.60 -6.46 -16.22
N LEU A 75 3.13 -6.22 -15.02
CA LEU A 75 3.21 -7.16 -13.91
C LEU A 75 2.06 -6.98 -12.91
#